data_AF-A0A5K1E5Q7-F1
#
_entry.id   AF-A0A5K1E5Q7-F1
#
_cell.length_a   1.000
_cell.length_b   1.000
_cell.length_c   1.000
_cell.angle_alpha   90.00
_cell.angle_beta   90.00
_cell.angle_gamma   90.00
#
_symmetry.space_group_name_H-M   'P 1'
#
loop_
_entity.id
_entity.type
_entity.pdbx_description
1 polymer ?
#
loop_
_entity_poly.entity_id
_entity_poly.type
_entity_poly.pdbx_seq_one_letter_code
_entity_poly.pdbx_strand_id
1 'polypeptide(L)'
;GTVVLIFQPAEEGGAGAKKMVEAGALENVEAIFGMHVSTSVPLGKVSSRSGPIMAGSGFFEAVISGKGGHAAIPQHSIDPILAASNVIVSLQHIVSREADPLDSQ
;
A
#
# COMPACT_ATOMS: atom_id res chain seq x y z
N GLY A 1 3.83 -23.35 -28.48
CA GLY A 1 3.92 -22.46 -27.30
C GLY A 1 3.22 -23.09 -26.13
N THR A 2 3.45 -22.56 -24.93
CA THR A 2 2.87 -23.05 -23.66
C THR A 2 2.10 -21.92 -23.00
N VAL A 3 0.92 -22.21 -22.46
CA VAL A 3 0.14 -21.26 -21.65
C VAL A 3 0.11 -21.77 -20.23
N VAL A 4 0.55 -20.93 -19.28
CA VAL A 4 0.51 -21.21 -17.84
C VAL A 4 -0.63 -20.42 -17.22
N LEU A 5 -1.54 -21.10 -16.53
CA LEU A 5 -2.63 -20.47 -15.80
C LEU A 5 -2.24 -20.30 -14.33
N ILE A 6 -2.21 -19.05 -13.86
CA ILE A 6 -1.78 -18.70 -12.50
C ILE A 6 -3.00 -18.26 -11.70
N PHE A 7 -3.38 -19.05 -10.70
CA PHE A 7 -4.45 -18.72 -9.75
C PHE A 7 -3.82 -18.21 -8.47
N GLN A 8 -3.57 -16.91 -8.41
CA GLN A 8 -2.84 -16.29 -7.30
C GLN A 8 -3.73 -16.12 -6.06
N PRO A 9 -3.33 -16.65 -4.88
CA PRO A 9 -4.00 -16.34 -3.62
C PRO A 9 -3.52 -15.01 -3.03
N ALA A 10 -4.17 -14.54 -1.96
CA ALA A 10 -3.67 -13.48 -1.07
C ALA A 10 -3.16 -12.20 -1.77
N GLU A 11 -3.90 -11.72 -2.77
CA GLU A 11 -3.60 -10.47 -3.49
C GLU A 11 -3.78 -9.26 -2.57
N GLU A 12 -4.93 -9.15 -1.89
CA GLU A 12 -5.28 -8.04 -0.98
C GLU A 12 -4.26 -7.79 0.15
N GLY A 13 -3.56 -8.85 0.59
CA GLY A 13 -2.53 -8.78 1.62
C GLY A 13 -1.12 -8.48 1.10
N GLY A 14 -0.95 -8.36 -0.22
CA GLY A 14 0.32 -8.01 -0.89
C GLY A 14 1.38 -9.12 -0.93
N ALA A 15 1.07 -10.36 -0.53
CA ALA A 15 2.07 -11.42 -0.36
C ALA A 15 2.04 -12.51 -1.44
N GLY A 16 0.88 -12.74 -2.07
CA GLY A 16 0.65 -13.90 -2.93
C GLY A 16 1.59 -14.01 -4.14
N ALA A 17 1.66 -12.95 -4.94
CA ALA A 17 2.48 -12.90 -6.14
C ALA A 17 3.95 -13.23 -5.85
N LYS A 18 4.53 -12.59 -4.82
CA LYS A 18 5.92 -12.80 -4.40
C LYS A 18 6.18 -14.28 -4.11
N LYS A 19 5.31 -14.93 -3.35
CA LYS A 19 5.45 -16.35 -3.00
C LYS A 19 5.36 -17.28 -4.20
N MET A 20 4.50 -16.97 -5.17
CA MET A 20 4.40 -17.76 -6.40
C MET A 20 5.64 -17.61 -7.28
N VAL A 21 6.17 -16.40 -7.41
CA VAL A 21 7.42 -16.16 -8.15
C VAL A 21 8.59 -16.89 -7.50
N GLU A 22 8.72 -16.82 -6.17
CA GLU A 22 9.72 -17.57 -5.39
C GLU A 22 9.61 -19.09 -5.59
N ALA A 23 8.40 -19.60 -5.85
CA ALA A 23 8.13 -21.02 -6.11
C ALA A 23 8.29 -21.43 -7.59
N GLY A 24 8.79 -20.53 -8.45
CA GLY A 24 9.08 -20.83 -9.86
C GLY A 24 7.88 -20.67 -10.80
N ALA A 25 6.78 -20.05 -10.39
CA ALA A 25 5.58 -19.92 -11.23
C ALA A 25 5.79 -19.18 -12.56
N LEU A 26 6.87 -18.40 -12.67
CA LEU A 26 7.26 -17.66 -13.88
C LEU A 26 8.50 -18.24 -14.58
N GLU A 27 9.00 -19.40 -14.16
CA GLU A 27 10.10 -20.06 -14.86
C GLU A 27 9.69 -20.39 -16.30
N ASN A 28 10.52 -20.00 -17.27
CA ASN A 28 10.28 -20.19 -18.70
C ASN A 28 9.02 -19.46 -19.24
N VAL A 29 8.57 -18.39 -18.57
CA VAL A 29 7.48 -17.52 -19.05
C VAL A 29 8.06 -16.29 -19.75
N GLU A 30 7.71 -16.10 -21.03
CA GLU A 30 8.18 -14.96 -21.85
C GLU A 30 7.33 -13.69 -21.67
N ALA A 31 6.04 -13.84 -21.35
CA ALA A 31 5.11 -12.75 -21.13
C ALA A 31 4.03 -13.15 -20.14
N ILE A 32 3.57 -12.18 -19.34
CA ILE A 32 2.47 -12.34 -18.38
C ILE A 32 1.37 -11.33 -18.69
N PHE A 33 0.12 -11.78 -18.54
CA PHE A 33 -1.06 -10.94 -18.70
C PHE A 33 -1.90 -11.06 -17.43
N GLY A 34 -2.37 -9.92 -16.94
CA GLY A 34 -3.33 -9.83 -15.84
C GLY A 34 -4.51 -8.97 -16.26
N MET A 35 -5.66 -9.21 -15.67
CA MET A 35 -6.85 -8.39 -15.86
C MET A 35 -7.57 -8.22 -14.53
N HIS A 36 -8.17 -7.05 -14.33
CA HIS A 36 -9.00 -6.75 -13.17
C HIS A 36 -10.32 -6.15 -13.66
N VAL A 37 -11.44 -6.61 -13.12
CA VAL A 37 -12.74 -6.00 -13.43
C VAL A 37 -12.80 -4.64 -12.75
N SER A 38 -13.20 -3.61 -13.50
CA SER A 38 -13.37 -2.27 -12.96
C SER A 38 -14.75 -1.73 -13.26
N THR A 39 -15.41 -1.15 -12.26
CA THR A 39 -16.70 -0.48 -12.40
C THR A 39 -16.58 0.89 -13.09
N SER A 40 -15.37 1.44 -13.21
CA SER A 40 -15.11 2.70 -13.91
C SER A 40 -14.97 2.56 -15.42
N VAL A 41 -14.86 1.32 -15.93
CA VAL A 41 -14.74 1.03 -17.37
C VAL A 41 -16.09 0.50 -17.88
N PRO A 42 -16.67 1.07 -18.95
CA PRO A 42 -17.94 0.58 -19.49
C PRO A 42 -17.89 -0.90 -19.88
N LEU A 43 -19.02 -1.58 -19.73
CA LEU A 43 -19.17 -2.99 -20.13
C LEU A 43 -18.74 -3.21 -21.60
N GLY A 44 -18.01 -4.29 -21.85
CA GLY A 44 -17.52 -4.65 -23.17
C GLY A 44 -16.31 -3.82 -23.63
N LYS A 45 -15.75 -2.96 -22.77
CA LYS A 45 -14.51 -2.22 -23.05
C LYS A 45 -13.36 -2.72 -22.18
N VAL A 46 -12.15 -2.59 -22.73
CA VAL A 46 -10.88 -2.85 -22.05
C VAL A 46 -10.06 -1.58 -22.12
N SER A 47 -9.44 -1.17 -21.00
CA SER A 47 -8.47 -0.08 -20.97
C SER A 47 -7.09 -0.60 -20.57
N SER A 48 -6.05 0.02 -21.10
CA SER A 48 -4.65 -0.26 -20.76
C SER A 48 -3.79 0.96 -21.13
N ARG A 49 -2.58 1.02 -20.59
CA ARG A 49 -1.55 2.00 -20.96
C ARG A 49 -0.16 1.35 -20.90
N SER A 50 0.78 1.87 -21.68
CA SER A 50 2.20 1.53 -21.51
C SER A 50 2.77 2.24 -20.28
N GLY A 51 3.80 1.64 -19.67
CA GLY A 51 4.44 2.16 -18.46
C GLY A 51 3.67 1.81 -17.17
N PRO A 52 4.02 2.45 -16.04
CA PRO A 52 3.36 2.23 -14.75
C PRO A 52 1.86 2.45 -14.87
N ILE A 53 1.00 1.63 -14.25
CA ILE A 53 -0.47 1.78 -14.29
C ILE A 53 -1.11 1.98 -12.90
N MET A 54 -0.51 1.43 -11.86
CA MET A 54 -0.91 1.56 -10.46
C MET A 54 0.26 2.11 -9.63
N ALA A 55 -0.04 2.66 -8.45
CA ALA A 55 0.98 3.07 -7.50
C ALA A 55 1.53 1.87 -6.70
N GLY A 56 2.80 1.92 -6.32
CA GLY A 56 3.32 1.04 -5.28
C GLY A 56 2.71 1.37 -3.93
N SER A 57 2.47 0.36 -3.10
CA SER A 57 1.92 0.52 -1.74
C SER A 57 2.82 -0.12 -0.70
N GLY A 58 2.80 0.42 0.51
CA GLY A 58 3.53 -0.07 1.66
C GLY A 58 2.82 0.31 2.94
N PHE A 59 3.13 -0.41 4.02
CA PHE A 59 2.56 -0.19 5.33
C PHE A 59 3.68 -0.08 6.36
N PHE A 60 3.46 0.75 7.38
CA PHE A 60 4.31 0.83 8.55
C PHE A 60 3.46 0.86 9.81
N GLU A 61 4.04 0.39 10.91
CA GLU A 61 3.44 0.49 12.24
C GLU A 61 4.33 1.40 13.10
N ALA A 62 3.71 2.32 13.82
CA ALA A 62 4.40 3.21 14.75
C ALA A 62 3.73 3.12 16.13
N VAL A 63 4.50 2.68 17.14
CA VAL A 63 4.03 2.56 18.52
C VAL A 63 4.43 3.81 19.30
N ILE A 64 3.45 4.59 19.74
CA ILE A 64 3.66 5.80 20.55
C ILE A 64 3.36 5.46 22.01
N SER A 65 4.41 5.45 22.84
CA SER A 65 4.31 5.11 24.26
C SER A 65 4.37 6.35 25.14
N GLY A 66 3.50 6.40 26.15
CA GLY A 66 3.45 7.46 27.15
C GLY A 66 3.59 6.92 28.57
N LYS A 67 3.16 7.73 29.54
CA LYS A 67 3.16 7.40 30.97
C LYS A 67 1.81 7.78 31.55
N GLY A 68 1.08 6.80 32.10
CA GLY A 68 -0.22 7.04 32.75
C GLY A 68 -0.10 7.92 34.00
N GLY A 69 -1.22 8.53 34.39
CA GLY A 69 -1.33 9.37 35.57
C GLY A 69 -2.78 9.75 35.85
N HIS A 70 -3.01 10.48 36.95
CA HIS A 70 -4.36 10.99 37.25
C HIS A 70 -4.73 12.08 36.24
N ALA A 71 -5.90 11.98 35.60
CA ALA A 71 -6.31 12.90 34.53
C ALA A 71 -6.34 14.38 34.95
N ALA A 72 -6.60 14.67 36.22
CA ALA A 72 -6.59 16.03 36.77
C ALA A 72 -5.18 16.55 37.13
N ILE A 73 -4.12 15.75 36.97
CA ILE A 73 -2.74 16.08 37.33
C ILE A 73 -1.79 15.75 36.14
N PRO A 74 -1.99 16.40 34.97
CA PRO A 74 -1.33 16.02 33.73
C PRO A 74 0.20 16.19 33.75
N GLN A 75 0.74 17.05 34.63
CA GLN A 75 2.18 17.25 34.78
C GLN A 75 2.96 16.01 35.27
N HIS A 76 2.26 14.96 35.70
CA HIS A 76 2.87 13.69 36.11
C HIS A 76 2.69 12.55 35.09
N SER A 77 1.93 12.80 34.01
CA SER A 77 1.70 11.88 32.90
C SER A 77 2.42 12.33 31.63
N ILE A 78 2.62 11.41 30.70
CA ILE A 78 3.01 11.69 29.31
C ILE A 78 1.86 11.16 28.46
N ASP A 79 1.09 12.06 27.85
CA ASP A 79 -0.11 11.71 27.10
C ASP A 79 0.23 11.24 25.67
N PRO A 80 0.10 9.93 25.37
CA PRO A 80 0.36 9.43 24.02
C PRO A 80 -0.72 9.83 23.01
N ILE A 81 -1.93 10.20 23.44
CA ILE A 81 -3.04 10.59 22.55
C ILE A 81 -2.71 11.93 21.90
N LEU A 82 -2.27 12.91 22.70
CA LEU A 82 -1.88 14.21 22.18
C LEU A 82 -0.66 14.10 21.25
N ALA A 83 0.32 13.26 21.61
CA ALA A 83 1.47 12.99 20.76
C ALA A 83 1.07 12.35 19.42
N ALA A 84 0.25 11.29 19.44
CA ALA A 84 -0.25 10.62 18.24
C ALA A 84 -1.05 11.56 17.34
N SER A 85 -1.88 12.42 17.93
CA SER A 85 -2.68 13.40 17.18
C SER A 85 -1.80 14.37 16.40
N ASN A 86 -0.71 14.87 17.01
CA ASN A 86 0.26 15.72 16.33
C ASN A 86 1.02 14.99 15.23
N VAL A 87 1.36 13.71 15.44
CA VAL A 87 1.99 12.87 14.39
C VAL A 87 1.06 12.73 13.19
N ILE A 88 -0.22 12.42 13.40
CA ILE A 88 -1.20 12.27 12.30
C ILE A 88 -1.29 13.55 11.46
N VAL A 89 -1.40 14.70 12.12
CA VAL A 89 -1.46 16.01 11.43
C VAL A 89 -0.17 16.25 10.64
N SER A 90 0.99 16.01 11.26
CA SER A 90 2.29 16.23 10.63
C SER A 90 2.52 15.32 9.42
N LEU A 91 2.07 14.07 9.46
CA LEU A 91 2.16 13.14 8.33
C LEU A 91 1.41 13.64 7.08
N GLN A 92 0.37 14.48 7.23
CA GLN A 92 -0.32 15.06 6.08
C GLN A 92 0.55 16.07 5.31
N HIS A 93 1.59 16.62 5.93
CA HIS A 93 2.51 17.55 5.27
C HIS A 93 3.41 16.86 4.25
N ILE A 94 3.70 15.57 4.40
CA ILE A 94 4.52 14.81 3.44
C ILE A 94 3.89 14.91 2.06
N VAL A 95 2.60 14.55 1.93
CA VAL A 95 1.91 14.60 0.64
C VAL A 95 1.59 16.04 0.23
N SER A 96 1.15 16.87 1.17
CA SER A 96 0.62 18.18 0.80
C SER A 96 1.68 19.25 0.54
N ARG A 97 2.87 19.16 1.15
CA ARG A 97 3.90 20.22 1.16
C ARG A 97 5.30 19.75 0.74
N GLU A 98 5.65 18.48 0.94
CA GLU A 98 7.03 18.00 0.70
C GLU A 98 7.16 17.22 -0.62
N ALA A 99 6.13 16.45 -1.01
CA ALA A 99 6.12 15.73 -2.28
C ALA A 99 5.85 16.67 -3.46
N ASP A 100 6.69 16.60 -4.50
CA ASP A 100 6.42 17.26 -5.77
C ASP A 100 5.27 16.53 -6.48
N PRO A 101 4.13 17.19 -6.78
CA PRO A 101 3.00 16.56 -7.45
C PRO A 101 3.30 16.12 -8.90
N LEU A 102 4.41 16.58 -9.49
CA LEU A 102 4.85 16.20 -10.84
C LEU A 102 5.91 15.10 -10.82
N ASP A 103 6.44 14.75 -9.64
CA ASP A 103 7.39 13.64 -9.52
C ASP A 103 6.63 12.31 -9.51
N SER A 104 6.85 11.53 -10.58
CA SER A 104 6.40 10.16 -10.65
C SER A 104 7.43 9.28 -9.91
N GLN A 105 7.25 9.17 -8.59
CA GLN A 105 7.99 8.22 -7.74
C GLN A 105 8.21 6.85 -8.41
#